data_AF-A0A9D6LET3-F1
#
_entry.id   AF-A0A9D6LET3-F1
#
_cell.length_a   1.000
_cell.length_b   1.000
_cell.length_c   1.000
_cell.angle_alpha   90.00
_cell.angle_beta   90.00
_cell.angle_gamma   90.00
#
_symmetry.space_group_name_H-M   'P 1'
#
loop_
_entity.id
_entity.type
_entity.pdbx_description
1 polymer ?
#
loop_
_entity_poly.entity_id
_entity_poly.type
_entity_poly.pdbx_seq_one_letter_code
_entity_poly.pdbx_strand_id
1 'polypeptide(L)'
;MPNWAPSLIFASNLLRRRGGEAGGMRVLVRGTRNEEELTHTAYLIARDANGPAIPCSPAVALIRKWVEHGIHDTGAMACVGLLTWDEIRAELANYKISLIRV
;
A
#
# COMPACT_ATOMS: atom_id res chain seq x y z
N MET A 1 -4.83 24.48 -20.90
CA MET A 1 -3.91 23.40 -20.51
C MET A 1 -2.60 23.60 -21.26
N PRO A 2 -1.42 23.48 -20.62
CA PRO A 2 -0.14 23.73 -21.29
C PRO A 2 0.13 22.74 -22.42
N ASN A 3 0.71 23.24 -23.50
CA ASN A 3 0.84 22.64 -24.83
C ASN A 3 1.76 21.40 -24.83
N TRP A 4 2.52 21.21 -23.76
CA TRP A 4 3.47 20.11 -23.58
C TRP A 4 2.86 18.85 -22.98
N ALA A 5 1.62 18.94 -22.45
CA ALA A 5 0.96 17.80 -21.81
C ALA A 5 0.84 16.55 -22.72
N PRO A 6 0.46 16.66 -24.01
CA PRO A 6 0.35 15.49 -24.88
C PRO A 6 1.71 14.81 -25.12
N SER A 7 2.76 15.61 -25.35
CA SER A 7 4.11 15.10 -25.61
C SER A 7 4.72 14.43 -24.38
N LEU A 8 4.49 14.97 -23.18
CA LEU A 8 4.91 14.36 -21.91
C LEU A 8 4.20 13.04 -21.64
N ILE A 9 2.89 12.94 -21.92
CA ILE A 9 2.14 11.69 -21.79
C ILE A 9 2.65 10.65 -22.77
N PHE A 10 2.96 11.03 -24.02
CA PHE A 10 3.52 10.13 -25.02
C PHE A 10 4.90 9.58 -24.59
N ALA A 11 5.79 10.46 -24.13
CA ALA A 11 7.11 10.06 -23.62
C ALA A 11 6.98 9.14 -22.39
N SER A 12 6.06 9.45 -21.47
CA SER A 12 5.78 8.61 -20.29
C SER A 12 5.28 7.22 -20.68
N ASN A 13 4.38 7.11 -21.67
CA ASN A 13 3.89 5.82 -22.16
C ASN A 13 4.99 4.97 -22.81
N LEU A 14 5.92 5.61 -23.52
CA LEU A 14 7.08 4.93 -24.11
C LEU A 14 8.03 4.38 -23.02
N LEU A 15 8.23 5.15 -21.95
CA LEU A 15 9.02 4.72 -20.79
C LEU A 15 8.32 3.65 -19.96
N ARG A 16 6.98 3.67 -19.88
CA ARG A 16 6.17 2.64 -19.20
C ARG A 16 6.43 1.24 -19.76
N ARG A 17 6.66 1.10 -21.07
CA ARG A 17 7.04 -0.18 -21.71
C ARG A 17 8.39 -0.71 -21.24
N ARG A 18 9.25 0.13 -20.66
CA ARG A 18 10.58 -0.24 -20.14
C ARG A 18 10.63 -0.29 -18.60
N GLY A 19 9.55 0.07 -17.92
CA GLY A 19 9.46 -0.01 -16.46
C GLY A 19 9.27 -1.45 -15.99
N GLY A 20 9.97 -1.85 -14.94
CA GLY A 20 9.75 -3.14 -14.30
C GLY A 20 8.39 -3.20 -13.62
N GLU A 21 7.79 -4.40 -13.59
CA GLU A 21 6.47 -4.64 -12.98
C GLU A 21 6.53 -4.77 -11.44
N ALA A 22 7.73 -4.69 -10.87
CA ALA A 22 7.92 -4.75 -9.43
C ALA A 22 7.50 -3.44 -8.78
N GLY A 23 6.69 -3.54 -7.73
CA GLY A 23 6.27 -2.43 -6.89
C GLY A 23 6.65 -2.67 -5.44
N GLY A 24 6.52 -1.66 -4.60
CA GLY A 24 6.69 -1.88 -3.18
C GLY A 24 6.39 -0.67 -2.31
N MET A 25 6.23 -0.93 -1.03
CA MET A 25 6.04 0.08 0.01
C MET A 25 7.11 -0.12 1.08
N ARG A 26 7.75 0.98 1.49
CA ARG A 26 8.71 0.99 2.58
C ARG A 26 8.17 1.83 3.73
N VAL A 27 8.20 1.28 4.93
CA VAL A 27 7.85 1.96 6.17
C VAL A 27 9.10 2.03 7.04
N LEU A 28 9.53 3.24 7.36
CA LEU A 28 10.64 3.52 8.27
C LEU A 28 10.05 4.13 9.53
N VAL A 29 10.28 3.48 10.68
CA VAL A 29 9.89 4.00 11.98
C VAL A 29 11.15 4.32 12.76
N ARG A 30 11.24 5.56 13.24
CA ARG A 30 12.30 6.00 14.15
C ARG A 30 11.67 6.38 15.47
N GLY A 31 12.31 6.01 16.56
CA GLY A 31 11.85 6.33 17.90
C GLY A 31 12.98 6.19 18.91
N THR A 32 12.64 6.29 20.18
CA THR A 32 13.57 6.08 21.27
C THR A 32 13.02 5.02 22.22
N ARG A 33 13.92 4.21 22.80
CA ARG A 33 13.59 3.22 23.82
C ARG A 33 14.62 3.34 24.93
N ASN A 34 14.19 3.70 26.14
CA ASN A 34 15.08 3.95 27.27
C ASN A 34 16.19 4.96 26.93
N GLU A 35 15.84 6.09 26.31
CA GLU A 35 16.76 7.15 25.87
C GLU A 35 17.71 6.77 24.70
N GLU A 36 17.72 5.51 24.25
CA GLU A 36 18.47 5.09 23.06
C GLU A 36 17.64 5.26 21.78
N GLU A 37 18.26 5.77 20.71
CA GLU A 37 17.62 5.85 19.39
C GLU A 37 17.46 4.46 18.75
N LEU A 38 16.28 4.22 18.19
CA LEU A 38 15.91 2.98 17.53
C LEU A 38 15.30 3.26 16.16
N THR A 39 15.67 2.45 15.19
CA THR A 39 15.11 2.49 13.84
C THR A 39 14.63 1.09 13.44
N HIS A 40 13.40 1.00 12.95
CA HIS A 40 12.84 -0.20 12.36
C HIS A 40 12.42 0.07 10.93
N THR A 41 12.72 -0.87 10.03
CA THR A 41 12.29 -0.77 8.64
C THR A 41 11.50 -2.00 8.21
N ALA A 42 10.36 -1.76 7.55
CA ALA A 42 9.59 -2.81 6.92
C ALA A 42 9.38 -2.50 5.43
N TYR A 43 9.34 -3.56 4.62
CA TYR A 43 9.13 -3.50 3.19
C TYR A 43 8.02 -4.47 2.80
N LEU A 44 7.08 -4.00 1.99
CA LEU A 44 6.21 -4.85 1.18
C LEU A 44 6.72 -4.78 -0.25
N ILE A 45 7.15 -5.92 -0.80
CA ILE A 45 7.66 -6.00 -2.17
C ILE A 45 6.67 -6.80 -3.00
N ALA A 46 6.09 -6.17 -4.01
CA ALA A 46 5.20 -6.77 -4.99
C ALA A 46 5.95 -7.13 -6.27
N ARG A 47 5.70 -8.33 -6.80
CA ARG A 47 6.17 -8.78 -8.12
C ARG A 47 5.00 -8.92 -9.08
N ASP A 48 5.31 -9.08 -10.37
CA ASP A 48 4.35 -9.41 -11.43
C ASP A 48 3.14 -8.46 -11.47
N ALA A 49 3.42 -7.15 -11.44
CA ALA A 49 2.45 -6.06 -11.52
C ALA A 49 1.42 -6.00 -10.36
N ASN A 50 1.67 -6.70 -9.25
CA ASN A 50 0.78 -6.70 -8.08
C ASN A 50 0.96 -5.49 -7.15
N GLY A 51 1.79 -4.51 -7.53
CA GLY A 51 2.04 -3.29 -6.75
C GLY A 51 0.77 -2.55 -6.29
N PRO A 52 -0.25 -2.37 -7.15
CA PRO A 52 -1.49 -1.69 -6.78
C PRO A 52 -2.30 -2.39 -5.69
N ALA A 53 -2.09 -3.69 -5.46
CA ALA A 53 -2.80 -4.41 -4.40
C ALA A 53 -2.40 -3.92 -3.00
N ILE A 54 -1.16 -3.45 -2.82
CA ILE A 54 -0.66 -2.94 -1.52
C ILE A 54 -1.50 -1.76 -1.00
N PRO A 55 -1.70 -0.66 -1.76
CA PRO A 55 -2.53 0.45 -1.28
C PRO A 55 -4.04 0.16 -1.34
N CYS A 56 -4.49 -0.79 -2.17
CA CYS A 56 -5.92 -1.12 -2.28
C CYS A 56 -6.42 -2.06 -1.19
N SER A 57 -5.56 -2.91 -0.61
CA SER A 57 -5.99 -3.94 0.34
C SER A 57 -6.69 -3.41 1.59
N PRO A 58 -6.33 -2.27 2.21
CA PRO A 58 -7.08 -1.78 3.37
C PRO A 58 -8.52 -1.38 3.00
N ALA A 59 -8.73 -0.80 1.82
CA ALA A 59 -10.08 -0.43 1.37
C ALA A 59 -10.94 -1.68 1.14
N VAL A 60 -10.39 -2.72 0.50
CA VAL A 60 -11.10 -3.98 0.26
C VAL A 60 -11.42 -4.70 1.58
N ALA A 61 -10.45 -4.76 2.50
CA ALA A 61 -10.64 -5.35 3.82
C ALA A 61 -11.74 -4.63 4.62
N LEU A 62 -11.79 -3.29 4.55
CA LEU A 62 -12.82 -2.51 5.22
C LEU A 62 -14.21 -2.77 4.66
N ILE A 63 -14.33 -2.84 3.32
CA ILE A 63 -15.59 -3.15 2.65
C ILE A 63 -16.07 -4.55 3.06
N ARG A 64 -15.19 -5.55 3.07
CA ARG A 64 -15.54 -6.91 3.52
C ARG A 64 -16.05 -6.92 4.95
N LYS A 65 -15.34 -6.24 5.85
CA LYS A 65 -15.73 -6.12 7.27
C LYS A 65 -17.12 -5.50 7.43
N TRP A 66 -17.43 -4.45 6.67
CA TRP A 66 -18.75 -3.82 6.69
C TRP A 66 -19.85 -4.72 6.13
N VAL A 67 -19.55 -5.54 5.13
CA VAL A 67 -20.50 -6.53 4.60
C VAL A 67 -20.81 -7.61 5.64
N GLU A 68 -19.82 -8.05 6.40
CA GLU A 68 -19.96 -9.14 7.38
C GLU A 68 -20.55 -8.68 8.72
N HIS A 69 -20.19 -7.48 9.19
CA HIS A 69 -20.51 -7.00 10.55
C HIS A 69 -21.39 -5.75 10.58
N GLY A 70 -21.65 -5.14 9.42
CA GLY A 70 -22.32 -3.85 9.33
C GLY A 70 -21.40 -2.66 9.57
N ILE A 71 -21.97 -1.47 9.52
CA ILE A 71 -21.27 -0.19 9.74
C ILE A 71 -21.69 0.35 11.11
N HIS A 72 -20.73 0.50 12.02
CA HIS A 72 -20.99 0.98 13.38
C HIS A 72 -20.79 2.49 13.53
N ASP A 73 -19.82 3.05 12.81
CA ASP A 73 -19.48 4.48 12.84
C ASP A 73 -19.54 5.07 11.44
N THR A 74 -20.05 6.30 11.33
CA THR A 74 -20.22 7.00 10.05
C THR A 74 -19.53 8.35 10.06
N GLY A 75 -18.91 8.72 8.93
CA GLY A 75 -18.20 9.99 8.76
C GLY A 75 -16.89 9.80 8.00
N ALA A 76 -16.18 10.90 7.76
CA ALA A 76 -14.83 10.83 7.19
C ALA A 76 -13.82 10.52 8.30
N MET A 77 -13.13 9.39 8.20
CA MET A 77 -12.11 8.98 9.16
C MET A 77 -11.02 8.14 8.49
N ALA A 78 -9.85 8.08 9.15
CA ALA A 78 -8.79 7.17 8.73
C ALA A 78 -9.18 5.73 9.04
N CYS A 79 -8.71 4.78 8.21
CA CYS A 79 -8.86 3.35 8.50
C CYS A 79 -7.92 2.85 9.62
N VAL A 80 -7.04 3.72 10.14
CA VAL A 80 -6.15 3.41 11.27
C VAL A 80 -6.99 3.15 12.52
N GLY A 81 -6.85 1.94 13.08
CA GLY A 81 -7.63 1.50 14.24
C GLY A 81 -8.96 0.81 13.89
N LEU A 82 -9.45 0.94 12.65
CA LEU A 82 -10.64 0.22 12.18
C LEU A 82 -10.31 -1.19 11.67
N LEU A 83 -9.08 -1.35 11.16
CA LEU A 83 -8.56 -2.59 10.62
C LEU A 83 -7.33 -3.05 11.40
N THR A 84 -7.26 -4.36 11.58
CA THR A 84 -6.08 -5.08 12.04
C THR A 84 -5.18 -5.39 10.85
N TRP A 85 -3.90 -5.65 11.15
CA TRP A 85 -2.95 -6.07 10.12
C TRP A 85 -3.35 -7.40 9.47
N ASP A 86 -3.96 -8.32 10.21
CA ASP A 86 -4.31 -9.63 9.67
C ASP A 86 -5.49 -9.55 8.68
N GLU A 87 -6.46 -8.66 8.92
CA GLU A 87 -7.53 -8.36 7.95
C GLU A 87 -6.95 -7.81 6.63
N ILE A 88 -5.97 -6.91 6.71
CA ILE A 88 -5.29 -6.38 5.52
C ILE A 88 -4.46 -7.46 4.82
N ARG A 89 -3.77 -8.31 5.60
CA ARG A 89 -2.92 -9.38 5.07
C ARG A 89 -3.74 -10.45 4.34
N ALA A 90 -4.95 -10.75 4.82
CA ALA A 90 -5.85 -11.68 4.16
C ALA A 90 -6.15 -11.27 2.71
N GLU A 91 -6.38 -9.98 2.47
CA GLU A 91 -6.57 -9.44 1.11
C GLU A 91 -5.31 -9.53 0.24
N LEU A 92 -4.13 -9.50 0.86
CA LEU A 92 -2.85 -9.61 0.15
C LEU A 92 -2.43 -11.07 -0.13
N ALA A 93 -3.10 -12.06 0.46
CA ALA A 93 -2.66 -13.46 0.45
C ALA A 93 -2.58 -14.08 -0.96
N ASN A 94 -3.42 -13.62 -1.88
CA ASN A 94 -3.46 -14.11 -3.27
C ASN A 94 -2.51 -13.37 -4.22
N TYR A 95 -1.79 -12.36 -3.74
CA TYR A 95 -0.86 -11.58 -4.53
C TYR A 95 0.58 -12.02 -4.26
N LYS A 96 1.46 -11.83 -5.25
CA LYS A 96 2.90 -12.10 -5.09
C LYS A 96 3.58 -10.96 -4.35
N ILE A 97 3.25 -10.83 -3.06
CA ILE A 97 3.75 -9.80 -2.15
C ILE A 97 4.48 -10.44 -0.99
N SER A 98 5.66 -9.91 -0.67
CA SER A 98 6.47 -10.38 0.46
C SER A 98 6.74 -9.27 1.45
N LEU A 99 6.60 -9.59 2.74
CA LEU A 99 6.95 -8.71 3.86
C LEU A 99 8.39 -9.00 4.31
N ILE A 100 9.23 -7.98 4.30
CA ILE A 100 10.62 -8.03 4.77
C ILE A 100 10.77 -7.03 5.91
N ARG A 101 11.38 -7.42 7.02
CA ARG A 101 11.66 -6.55 8.17
C ARG A 101 13.17 -6.52 8.42
N VAL A 102 13.71 -5.33 8.68
CA VAL A 102 15.13 -5.06 8.94
C VAL A 102 15.26 -4.23 10.20
#